data_AF-A0A4S4K7Z7-F1
#
_entry.id   AF-A0A4S4K7Z7-F1
#
_cell.length_a   1.000
_cell.length_b   1.000
_cell.length_c   1.000
_cell.angle_alpha   90.00
_cell.angle_beta   90.00
_cell.angle_gamma   90.00
#
_symmetry.space_group_name_H-M   'P 1'
#
loop_
_entity.id
_entity.type
_entity.pdbx_description
1 polymer ?
#
loop_
_entity_poly.entity_id
_entity_poly.type
_entity_poly.pdbx_seq_one_letter_code
_entity_poly.pdbx_strand_id
1 'polypeptide(L)'
;MEDFEKFAAIMVAFACGQPKHWGALPDIISPPPSARYPASFPPPSLKGHNLQMVLPDTEEQVKVTMGKPIFTQYGLVGRRTFLYQIKTNPVVAQTPLVIKFSYQVVTRRREQDLVEVACKAGVKHIPKVHMWRDLWKLSDGARAIFHGNNKDAYEDRMLRALVYTRYLPLKALFRTAWHLIPHMAEQILDCLHDLRYKANILHQDISNNNIMFEIQDGVVNFILIDFDMATMVDSAGGLLAAPSSKYRTGTLPFMAYELLGDMAQSTSSEHQRIVHRLRHDFESLFYLCLYCIFTMVEVDDAKIKADMTKELREWEEQTYSSIASNKQYFCTDIERMGTLVLPVPCEVLRPWFYGWVTVFQRAVSTMSNYKNQVRLAQWYKDESSSSFDIDTLQGTITRDKIKQSLGFFYDRPLAPEDLQVANIPGLGKKIEAYMDDDEDLAEEDEHVQGQSVVAKKAKPPRKPRSTTKVKKVEVAKKKTVPKTVVASKKTTTAELVSPIRKQPQKPKRGLRTLAAATRSMTTRSMQKGPLAKAK
;
A
#
# COMPACT_ATOMS: atom_id res chain seq x y z
N MET A 1 20.97 0.97 41.30
CA MET A 1 20.52 1.37 39.95
C MET A 1 21.58 2.31 39.44
N GLU A 2 22.39 1.91 38.46
CA GLU A 2 23.63 2.65 38.08
C GLU A 2 23.37 4.03 37.44
N ASP A 3 22.13 4.36 37.10
CA ASP A 3 21.76 5.67 36.55
C ASP A 3 20.36 6.10 37.04
N PHE A 4 20.28 6.38 38.35
CA PHE A 4 19.03 6.80 38.99
C PHE A 4 18.49 8.12 38.42
N GLU A 5 19.38 9.04 38.05
CA GLU A 5 19.02 10.35 37.49
C GLU A 5 18.30 10.20 36.15
N LYS A 6 18.84 9.35 35.26
CA LYS A 6 18.17 9.04 33.99
C LYS A 6 16.86 8.30 34.20
N PHE A 7 16.81 7.35 35.12
CA PHE A 7 15.55 6.67 35.46
C PHE A 7 14.50 7.66 35.99
N ALA A 8 14.87 8.53 36.92
CA ALA A 8 14.00 9.56 37.47
C ALA A 8 13.55 10.55 36.39
N ALA A 9 14.44 10.98 35.50
CA ALA A 9 14.10 11.85 34.37
C ALA A 9 13.11 11.19 33.40
N ILE A 10 13.28 9.90 33.09
CA ILE A 10 12.33 9.12 32.28
C ILE A 10 10.97 9.05 32.98
N MET A 11 10.93 8.73 34.27
CA MET A 11 9.68 8.64 35.04
C MET A 11 8.96 9.99 35.14
N VAL A 12 9.69 11.08 35.36
CA VAL A 12 9.14 12.45 35.34
C VAL A 12 8.62 12.80 33.95
N ALA A 13 9.35 12.45 32.88
CA ALA A 13 8.88 12.67 31.52
C ALA A 13 7.56 11.91 31.27
N PHE A 14 7.44 10.64 31.68
CA PHE A 14 6.20 9.87 31.60
C PHE A 14 5.06 10.47 32.44
N ALA A 15 5.36 10.96 33.64
CA ALA A 15 4.36 11.56 34.54
C ALA A 15 3.87 12.94 34.06
N CYS A 16 4.74 13.74 33.45
CA CYS A 16 4.42 15.07 32.94
C CYS A 16 3.85 15.04 31.51
N GLY A 17 4.12 13.97 30.76
CA GLY A 17 3.72 13.82 29.37
C GLY A 17 2.25 13.45 29.21
N GLN A 18 1.44 14.38 28.70
CA GLN A 18 0.10 14.06 28.16
C GLN A 18 0.15 13.19 26.89
N PRO A 19 -0.95 12.49 26.56
CA PRO A 19 -1.13 11.64 25.37
C PRO A 19 -0.64 12.24 24.05
N LYS A 20 -0.95 13.53 23.87
CA LYS A 20 -0.54 14.31 22.71
C LYS A 20 0.97 14.50 22.58
N HIS A 21 1.74 14.44 23.67
CA HIS A 21 3.20 14.54 23.62
C HIS A 21 3.83 13.25 23.08
N TRP A 22 3.20 12.09 23.33
CA TRP A 22 3.69 10.80 22.87
C TRP A 22 3.23 10.42 21.44
N GLY A 23 2.38 11.23 20.81
CA GLY A 23 1.92 10.98 19.43
C GLY A 23 0.83 9.93 19.33
N ALA A 24 0.08 9.71 20.41
CA ALA A 24 -0.98 8.70 20.44
C ALA A 24 -2.27 9.12 19.74
N LEU A 25 -2.75 10.35 20.00
CA LEU A 25 -3.98 10.90 19.43
C LEU A 25 -3.90 12.44 19.30
N PRO A 26 -4.23 13.05 18.15
CA PRO A 26 -4.28 14.50 18.00
C PRO A 26 -5.49 15.08 18.75
N ASP A 27 -5.32 16.26 19.34
CA ASP A 27 -6.36 16.94 20.15
C ASP A 27 -7.66 17.18 19.35
N ILE A 28 -7.57 17.22 18.02
CA ILE A 28 -8.71 17.36 17.11
C ILE A 28 -9.60 16.11 17.05
N ILE A 29 -9.08 14.95 17.44
CA ILE A 29 -9.87 13.74 17.62
C ILE A 29 -10.36 13.72 19.07
N SER A 30 -11.63 14.04 19.23
CA SER A 30 -12.26 14.13 20.55
C SER A 30 -12.89 12.80 20.96
N PRO A 31 -12.72 12.36 22.21
CA PRO A 31 -13.34 11.15 22.72
C PRO A 31 -14.86 11.32 22.86
N PRO A 32 -15.62 10.20 22.97
CA PRO A 32 -17.06 10.27 23.20
C PRO A 32 -17.37 11.00 24.52
N PRO A 33 -18.50 11.73 24.61
CA PRO A 33 -18.87 12.45 25.83
C PRO A 33 -18.95 11.57 27.09
N SER A 34 -19.28 10.28 26.92
CA SER A 34 -19.39 9.29 27.98
C SER A 34 -18.05 8.80 28.53
N ALA A 35 -16.92 9.01 27.83
CA ALA A 35 -15.60 8.58 28.27
C ALA A 35 -14.52 9.56 27.81
N ARG A 36 -14.26 10.61 28.61
CA ARG A 36 -13.30 11.69 28.28
C ARG A 36 -11.85 11.22 28.08
N TYR A 37 -11.48 10.03 28.55
CA TYR A 37 -10.17 9.45 28.28
C TYR A 37 -10.21 7.92 28.35
N PRO A 38 -9.60 7.19 27.40
CA PRO A 38 -9.60 5.73 27.39
C PRO A 38 -8.85 5.14 28.61
N ALA A 39 -9.30 3.96 29.07
CA ALA A 39 -8.69 3.26 30.20
C ALA A 39 -7.25 2.76 29.91
N SER A 40 -6.86 2.65 28.63
CA SER A 40 -5.52 2.29 28.19
C SER A 40 -4.91 3.36 27.30
N PHE A 41 -3.57 3.44 27.33
CA PHE A 41 -2.79 4.39 26.55
C PHE A 41 -1.77 3.68 25.66
N PRO A 42 -1.77 3.90 24.33
CA PRO A 42 -2.83 4.58 23.55
C PRO A 42 -4.18 3.84 23.59
N PRO A 43 -5.31 4.49 23.24
CA PRO A 43 -6.59 3.79 23.12
C PRO A 43 -6.46 2.58 22.19
N PRO A 44 -7.11 1.44 22.52
CA PRO A 44 -7.06 0.25 21.69
C PRO A 44 -7.85 0.46 20.39
N SER A 45 -8.83 1.38 20.42
CA SER A 45 -9.67 1.74 19.28
C SER A 45 -10.18 3.18 19.41
N LEU A 46 -10.41 3.83 18.28
CA LEU A 46 -11.05 5.15 18.18
C LEU A 46 -12.58 5.07 18.00
N LYS A 47 -13.20 3.89 18.17
CA LYS A 47 -14.67 3.74 18.12
C LYS A 47 -15.33 4.77 19.06
N GLY A 48 -16.35 5.48 18.56
CA GLY A 48 -17.08 6.54 19.24
C GLY A 48 -16.39 7.91 19.29
N HIS A 49 -15.13 8.03 18.85
CA HIS A 49 -14.44 9.32 18.78
C HIS A 49 -14.97 10.15 17.61
N ASN A 50 -14.79 11.47 17.70
CA ASN A 50 -15.25 12.42 16.71
C ASN A 50 -14.09 13.23 16.14
N LEU A 51 -14.14 13.49 14.84
CA LEU A 51 -13.23 14.37 14.12
C LEU A 51 -14.05 15.41 13.35
N GLN A 52 -13.72 16.68 13.52
CA GLN A 52 -14.29 17.73 12.68
C GLN A 52 -13.55 17.74 11.34
N MET A 53 -14.29 17.67 10.23
CA MET A 53 -13.77 17.82 8.86
C MET A 53 -14.55 18.92 8.14
N VAL A 54 -14.08 19.28 6.96
CA VAL A 54 -14.67 20.30 6.11
C VAL A 54 -14.84 19.72 4.72
N LEU A 55 -16.00 19.97 4.09
CA LEU A 55 -16.23 19.56 2.71
C LEU A 55 -15.37 20.41 1.76
N PRO A 56 -14.63 19.80 0.81
CA PRO A 56 -13.76 20.54 -0.09
C PRO A 56 -14.48 21.59 -0.95
N ASP A 57 -15.70 21.29 -1.39
CA ASP A 57 -16.42 22.12 -2.36
C ASP A 57 -17.28 23.22 -1.70
N THR A 58 -17.89 22.92 -0.54
CA THR A 58 -18.86 23.82 0.12
C THR A 58 -18.30 24.52 1.35
N GLU A 59 -17.11 24.11 1.83
CA GLU A 59 -16.52 24.53 3.10
C GLU A 59 -17.40 24.26 4.35
N GLU A 60 -18.43 23.43 4.21
CA GLU A 60 -19.31 23.08 5.30
C GLU A 60 -18.61 22.17 6.33
N GLN A 61 -18.88 22.42 7.61
CA GLN A 61 -18.33 21.66 8.72
C GLN A 61 -19.08 20.33 8.91
N VAL A 62 -18.36 19.22 8.75
CA VAL A 62 -18.89 17.86 8.96
C VAL A 62 -18.27 17.21 10.18
N LYS A 63 -19.13 16.80 11.13
CA LYS A 63 -18.73 15.97 12.26
C LYS A 63 -18.66 14.51 11.81
N VAL A 64 -17.46 13.94 11.83
CA VAL A 64 -17.20 12.53 11.52
C VAL A 64 -17.10 11.73 12.81
N THR A 65 -17.95 10.72 12.96
CA THR A 65 -17.96 9.82 14.12
C THR A 65 -17.40 8.46 13.71
N MET A 66 -16.35 7.99 14.38
CA MET A 66 -15.74 6.69 14.11
C MET A 66 -16.58 5.55 14.67
N GLY A 67 -16.91 4.58 13.83
CA GLY A 67 -17.66 3.36 14.14
C GLY A 67 -16.75 2.16 14.37
N LYS A 68 -17.09 1.01 13.77
CA LYS A 68 -16.32 -0.24 13.86
C LYS A 68 -14.95 -0.09 13.20
N PRO A 69 -13.84 -0.54 13.83
CA PRO A 69 -12.56 -0.66 13.16
C PRO A 69 -12.66 -1.71 12.05
N ILE A 70 -12.18 -1.38 10.85
CA ILE A 70 -12.16 -2.29 9.70
C ILE A 70 -10.79 -2.93 9.55
N PHE A 71 -9.74 -2.12 9.70
CA PHE A 71 -8.37 -2.55 9.46
C PHE A 71 -7.41 -1.76 10.32
N THR A 72 -6.38 -2.40 10.82
CA THR A 72 -5.25 -1.73 11.48
C THR A 72 -3.97 -2.47 11.15
N GLN A 73 -3.00 -1.76 10.59
CA GLN A 73 -1.69 -2.30 10.28
C GLN A 73 -0.60 -1.41 10.88
N TYR A 74 0.29 -2.07 11.62
CA TYR A 74 1.54 -1.49 12.09
C TYR A 74 2.64 -1.85 11.10
N GLY A 75 3.18 -0.84 10.42
CA GLY A 75 4.30 -0.98 9.51
C GLY A 75 5.64 -0.66 10.18
N LEU A 76 6.72 -0.96 9.47
CA LEU A 76 8.06 -0.60 9.90
C LEU A 76 8.26 0.93 9.85
N VAL A 77 9.13 1.46 10.74
CA VAL A 77 9.63 2.85 10.70
C VAL A 77 8.51 3.91 10.70
N GLY A 78 7.55 3.78 11.62
CA GLY A 78 6.51 4.79 11.86
C GLY A 78 5.37 4.80 10.82
N ARG A 79 5.34 3.85 9.87
CA ARG A 79 4.15 3.64 9.03
C ARG A 79 3.06 2.99 9.87
N ARG A 80 1.89 3.61 9.93
CA ARG A 80 0.70 3.04 10.56
C ARG A 80 -0.51 3.47 9.75
N THR A 81 -1.36 2.50 9.44
CA THR A 81 -2.62 2.73 8.73
C THR A 81 -3.74 2.11 9.55
N PHE A 82 -4.82 2.86 9.77
CA PHE A 82 -6.01 2.35 10.44
C PHE A 82 -7.27 2.91 9.79
N LEU A 83 -8.25 2.04 9.58
CA LEU A 83 -9.50 2.33 8.90
C LEU A 83 -10.68 2.08 9.83
N TYR A 84 -11.65 2.99 9.79
CA TYR A 84 -12.91 2.90 10.53
C TYR A 84 -14.08 3.12 9.59
N GLN A 85 -15.17 2.41 9.83
CA GLN A 85 -16.50 2.85 9.36
C GLN A 85 -16.81 4.21 9.98
N ILE A 86 -17.59 5.05 9.31
CA ILE A 86 -17.96 6.36 9.85
C ILE A 86 -19.43 6.69 9.67
N LYS A 87 -19.95 7.50 10.60
CA LYS A 87 -21.19 8.25 10.45
C LYS A 87 -20.86 9.73 10.33
N THR A 88 -21.56 10.46 9.46
CA THR A 88 -21.34 11.89 9.22
C THR A 88 -22.56 12.71 9.64
N ASN A 89 -22.33 13.89 10.22
CA ASN A 89 -23.36 14.88 10.47
C ASN A 89 -22.85 16.27 10.02
N PRO A 90 -23.46 16.91 9.01
CA PRO A 90 -24.56 16.39 8.18
C PRO A 90 -24.15 15.15 7.35
N VAL A 91 -25.13 14.47 6.77
CA VAL A 91 -24.91 13.29 5.92
C VAL A 91 -24.24 13.72 4.62
N VAL A 92 -23.03 13.20 4.37
CA VAL A 92 -22.23 13.55 3.18
C VAL A 92 -22.59 12.71 1.95
N ALA A 93 -22.90 11.43 2.15
CA ALA A 93 -23.25 10.51 1.08
C ALA A 93 -24.27 9.48 1.57
N GLN A 94 -25.10 8.97 0.65
CA GLN A 94 -26.02 7.87 0.93
C GLN A 94 -25.32 6.52 0.99
N THR A 95 -24.16 6.40 0.33
CA THR A 95 -23.32 5.20 0.38
C THR A 95 -22.54 5.15 1.69
N PRO A 96 -22.32 3.96 2.28
CA PRO A 96 -21.45 3.81 3.45
C PRO A 96 -20.06 4.40 3.18
N LEU A 97 -19.49 5.05 4.20
CA LEU A 97 -18.19 5.72 4.12
C LEU A 97 -17.20 5.09 5.10
N VAL A 98 -15.93 5.22 4.76
CA VAL A 98 -14.81 4.88 5.65
C VAL A 98 -13.88 6.07 5.81
N ILE A 99 -13.19 6.13 6.95
CA ILE A 99 -12.06 7.02 7.16
C ILE A 99 -10.79 6.18 7.29
N LYS A 100 -9.80 6.49 6.46
CA LYS A 100 -8.43 5.98 6.53
C LYS A 100 -7.56 7.02 7.20
N PHE A 101 -6.84 6.60 8.22
CA PHE A 101 -5.76 7.37 8.79
C PHE A 101 -4.44 6.72 8.40
N SER A 102 -3.52 7.49 7.81
CA SER A 102 -2.20 6.98 7.42
C SER A 102 -1.09 7.99 7.70
N TYR A 103 0.07 7.48 8.13
CA TYR A 103 1.29 8.28 8.31
C TYR A 103 2.09 8.33 7.02
N GLN A 104 1.76 9.30 6.17
CA GLN A 104 2.38 9.52 4.86
C GLN A 104 3.67 10.35 5.00
N VAL A 105 4.68 10.04 4.20
CA VAL A 105 5.93 10.82 4.14
C VAL A 105 5.63 12.24 3.66
N VAL A 106 6.14 13.26 4.35
CA VAL A 106 5.82 14.68 4.05
C VAL A 106 6.26 15.10 2.64
N THR A 107 7.35 14.54 2.13
CA THR A 107 7.89 14.86 0.79
C THR A 107 7.12 14.20 -0.35
N ARG A 108 6.26 13.21 -0.06
CA ARG A 108 5.42 12.57 -1.08
C ARG A 108 4.18 13.41 -1.35
N ARG A 109 3.71 13.36 -2.59
CA ARG A 109 2.38 13.86 -2.94
C ARG A 109 1.32 13.10 -2.13
N ARG A 110 0.28 13.81 -1.73
CA ARG A 110 -0.77 13.25 -0.87
C ARG A 110 -1.66 12.33 -1.71
N GLU A 111 -2.15 11.25 -1.10
CA GLU A 111 -3.00 10.25 -1.75
C GLU A 111 -4.20 10.91 -2.46
N GLN A 112 -4.90 11.82 -1.78
CA GLN A 112 -6.05 12.52 -2.33
C GLN A 112 -5.71 13.37 -3.56
N ASP A 113 -4.52 13.97 -3.61
CA ASP A 113 -4.12 14.82 -4.74
C ASP A 113 -3.87 13.94 -5.99
N LEU A 114 -3.37 12.72 -5.80
CA LEU A 114 -3.17 11.76 -6.89
C LEU A 114 -4.51 11.24 -7.42
N VAL A 115 -5.44 10.89 -6.53
CA VAL A 115 -6.79 10.48 -6.90
C VAL A 115 -7.54 11.61 -7.61
N GLU A 116 -7.41 12.86 -7.14
CA GLU A 116 -8.03 14.03 -7.78
C GLU A 116 -7.48 14.26 -9.20
N VAL A 117 -6.16 14.14 -9.40
CA VAL A 117 -5.54 14.22 -10.73
C VAL A 117 -6.08 13.12 -11.65
N ALA A 118 -6.17 11.87 -11.18
CA ALA A 118 -6.70 10.75 -11.94
C ALA A 118 -8.20 10.97 -12.30
N CYS A 119 -9.00 11.44 -11.35
CA CYS A 119 -10.41 11.75 -11.56
C CYS A 119 -10.61 12.84 -12.62
N LYS A 120 -9.84 13.94 -12.54
CA LYS A 120 -9.87 15.02 -13.54
C LYS A 120 -9.42 14.58 -14.92
N ALA A 121 -8.54 13.59 -14.99
CA ALA A 121 -8.10 12.98 -16.24
C ALA A 121 -9.11 11.95 -16.83
N GLY A 122 -10.23 11.69 -16.14
CA GLY A 122 -11.26 10.76 -16.58
C GLY A 122 -10.87 9.28 -16.42
N VAL A 123 -9.97 8.97 -15.48
CA VAL A 123 -9.64 7.59 -15.10
C VAL A 123 -10.84 6.99 -14.36
N LYS A 124 -11.27 5.79 -14.78
CA LYS A 124 -12.35 5.02 -14.12
C LYS A 124 -11.76 4.01 -13.13
N HIS A 125 -12.62 3.37 -12.33
CA HIS A 125 -12.21 2.30 -11.39
C HIS A 125 -11.23 2.78 -10.30
N ILE A 126 -11.43 3.99 -9.79
CA ILE A 126 -10.65 4.62 -8.70
C ILE A 126 -11.58 5.06 -7.57
N PRO A 127 -11.11 5.24 -6.32
CA PRO A 127 -11.96 5.55 -5.19
C PRO A 127 -12.63 6.91 -5.31
N LYS A 128 -13.88 6.98 -4.84
CA LYS A 128 -14.59 8.25 -4.63
C LYS A 128 -14.21 8.83 -3.28
N VAL A 129 -13.32 9.83 -3.30
CA VAL A 129 -12.92 10.61 -2.14
C VAL A 129 -13.94 11.71 -1.85
N HIS A 130 -14.32 11.87 -0.58
CA HIS A 130 -15.31 12.87 -0.14
C HIS A 130 -14.69 13.98 0.71
N MET A 131 -13.77 13.65 1.62
CA MET A 131 -13.12 14.62 2.51
C MET A 131 -11.69 14.18 2.86
N TRP A 132 -10.83 15.12 3.23
CA TRP A 132 -9.50 14.81 3.75
C TRP A 132 -9.02 15.89 4.73
N ARG A 133 -8.06 15.54 5.58
CA ARG A 133 -7.45 16.48 6.53
C ARG A 133 -6.04 16.04 6.94
N ASP A 134 -5.10 16.97 6.89
CA ASP A 134 -3.79 16.81 7.55
C ASP A 134 -3.96 17.08 9.05
N LEU A 135 -3.51 16.15 9.91
CA LEU A 135 -3.75 16.22 11.35
C LEU A 135 -2.53 16.71 12.13
N TRP A 136 -1.38 16.06 11.97
CA TRP A 136 -0.12 16.46 12.62
C TRP A 136 1.10 15.85 11.92
N LYS A 137 2.28 16.40 12.15
CA LYS A 137 3.55 15.75 11.83
C LYS A 137 4.08 14.95 13.01
N LEU A 138 4.83 13.90 12.72
CA LEU A 138 5.58 13.17 13.72
C LEU A 138 6.57 14.11 14.44
N SER A 139 7.20 15.01 13.67
CA SER A 139 8.13 16.02 14.15
C SER A 139 7.49 17.18 14.93
N ASP A 140 6.16 17.24 15.07
CA ASP A 140 5.52 18.32 15.82
C ASP A 140 5.68 18.16 17.34
N GLY A 141 5.87 19.30 18.02
CA GLY A 141 5.89 19.40 19.48
C GLY A 141 7.09 18.70 20.12
N ALA A 142 6.86 18.09 21.29
CA ALA A 142 7.91 17.43 22.07
C ALA A 142 8.61 16.28 21.32
N ARG A 143 7.98 15.69 20.29
CA ARG A 143 8.54 14.58 19.51
C ARG A 143 9.64 15.01 18.54
N ALA A 144 9.75 16.30 18.23
CA ALA A 144 10.82 16.85 17.41
C ALA A 144 12.21 16.40 17.92
N ILE A 145 12.35 16.19 19.22
CA ILE A 145 13.60 15.74 19.86
C ILE A 145 14.08 14.38 19.33
N PHE A 146 13.16 13.50 18.90
CA PHE A 146 13.49 12.18 18.36
C PHE A 146 13.95 12.22 16.91
N HIS A 147 13.74 13.34 16.20
CA HIS A 147 14.20 13.49 14.83
C HIS A 147 15.71 13.77 14.72
N GLY A 148 16.37 14.17 15.81
CA GLY A 148 17.84 14.29 15.93
C GLY A 148 18.53 15.15 14.86
N ASN A 149 19.86 15.26 14.94
CA ASN A 149 20.67 15.93 13.91
C ASN A 149 20.92 15.06 12.66
N ASN A 150 20.54 13.77 12.71
CA ASN A 150 20.78 12.82 11.64
C ASN A 150 19.60 12.79 10.67
N LYS A 151 19.49 13.82 9.83
CA LYS A 151 18.44 13.99 8.81
C LYS A 151 18.35 12.81 7.83
N ASP A 152 19.41 11.99 7.76
CA ASP A 152 19.49 10.84 6.89
C ASP A 152 18.96 9.54 7.53
N ALA A 153 18.62 9.51 8.82
CA ALA A 153 18.13 8.30 9.46
C ALA A 153 16.61 8.10 9.35
N TYR A 154 15.81 9.18 9.36
CA TYR A 154 14.35 9.12 9.40
C TYR A 154 13.68 10.16 8.50
N GLU A 155 12.66 9.73 7.75
CA GLU A 155 11.80 10.66 7.02
C GLU A 155 10.63 11.11 7.88
N ASP A 156 10.38 12.42 7.89
CA ASP A 156 9.24 12.98 8.59
C ASP A 156 7.91 12.60 7.92
N ARG A 157 6.88 12.40 8.74
CA ARG A 157 5.58 11.87 8.32
C ARG A 157 4.44 12.73 8.85
N MET A 158 3.45 12.96 7.99
CA MET A 158 2.17 13.59 8.32
C MET A 158 1.13 12.51 8.57
N LEU A 159 0.43 12.54 9.71
CA LEU A 159 -0.82 11.80 9.87
C LEU A 159 -1.89 12.51 9.06
N ARG A 160 -2.47 11.79 8.10
CA ARG A 160 -3.57 12.28 7.27
C ARG A 160 -4.81 11.43 7.49
N ALA A 161 -5.96 12.08 7.47
CA ALA A 161 -7.27 11.45 7.43
C ALA A 161 -7.85 11.61 6.02
N LEU A 162 -8.33 10.52 5.44
CA LEU A 162 -8.96 10.46 4.12
C LEU A 162 -10.30 9.75 4.25
N VAL A 163 -11.38 10.39 3.84
CA VAL A 163 -12.73 9.83 3.81
C VAL A 163 -13.11 9.50 2.38
N TYR A 164 -13.47 8.25 2.13
CA TYR A 164 -13.89 7.75 0.81
C TYR A 164 -15.04 6.73 0.95
N THR A 165 -15.69 6.42 -0.18
CA THR A 165 -16.74 5.40 -0.23
C THR A 165 -16.23 4.04 0.27
N ARG A 166 -17.02 3.33 1.07
CA ARG A 166 -16.70 1.97 1.51
C ARG A 166 -16.86 0.99 0.35
N TYR A 167 -15.82 0.21 0.08
CA TYR A 167 -15.81 -0.87 -0.90
C TYR A 167 -15.77 -2.24 -0.22
N LEU A 168 -16.11 -3.30 -0.95
CA LEU A 168 -16.15 -4.68 -0.48
C LEU A 168 -14.88 -5.46 -0.87
N PRO A 169 -14.33 -6.31 0.02
CA PRO A 169 -13.10 -7.03 -0.26
C PRO A 169 -13.31 -8.16 -1.27
N LEU A 170 -12.31 -8.45 -2.12
CA LEU A 170 -12.40 -9.50 -3.17
C LEU A 170 -12.79 -10.88 -2.62
N LYS A 171 -12.35 -11.23 -1.40
CA LYS A 171 -12.69 -12.50 -0.74
C LYS A 171 -14.20 -12.70 -0.57
N ALA A 172 -14.96 -11.61 -0.38
CA ALA A 172 -16.43 -11.67 -0.29
C ALA A 172 -17.07 -12.09 -1.62
N LEU A 173 -16.42 -11.78 -2.74
CA LEU A 173 -16.91 -12.05 -4.09
C LEU A 173 -16.42 -13.40 -4.62
N PHE A 174 -15.10 -13.62 -4.67
CA PHE A 174 -14.51 -14.76 -5.39
C PHE A 174 -14.75 -16.12 -4.70
N ARG A 175 -15.22 -16.11 -3.45
CA ARG A 175 -15.77 -17.30 -2.80
C ARG A 175 -16.94 -17.90 -3.59
N THR A 176 -17.75 -17.06 -4.25
CA THR A 176 -18.90 -17.51 -5.05
C THR A 176 -18.75 -17.23 -6.54
N ALA A 177 -18.07 -16.14 -6.92
CA ALA A 177 -18.04 -15.61 -8.28
C ALA A 177 -16.61 -15.54 -8.86
N TRP A 178 -15.83 -16.61 -8.71
CA TRP A 178 -14.46 -16.69 -9.23
C TRP A 178 -14.36 -16.45 -10.75
N HIS A 179 -15.43 -16.71 -11.51
CA HIS A 179 -15.50 -16.47 -12.95
C HIS A 179 -15.41 -14.98 -13.32
N LEU A 180 -15.51 -14.07 -12.34
CA LEU A 180 -15.31 -12.63 -12.53
C LEU A 180 -13.83 -12.19 -12.45
N ILE A 181 -12.88 -13.10 -12.16
CA ILE A 181 -11.45 -12.76 -12.14
C ILE A 181 -10.95 -12.17 -13.47
N PRO A 182 -11.30 -12.72 -14.65
CA PRO A 182 -10.97 -12.09 -15.93
C PRO A 182 -11.57 -10.67 -16.09
N HIS A 183 -12.79 -10.44 -15.59
CA HIS A 183 -13.42 -9.12 -15.64
C HIS A 183 -12.69 -8.09 -14.77
N MET A 184 -12.30 -8.50 -13.56
CA MET A 184 -11.46 -7.69 -12.69
C MET A 184 -10.16 -7.31 -13.40
N ALA A 185 -9.47 -8.29 -13.98
CA ALA A 185 -8.23 -8.04 -14.69
C ALA A 185 -8.42 -7.07 -15.85
N GLU A 186 -9.52 -7.17 -16.60
CA GLU A 186 -9.84 -6.24 -17.69
C GLU A 186 -10.05 -4.81 -17.20
N GLN A 187 -10.93 -4.59 -16.21
CA GLN A 187 -11.20 -3.25 -15.67
C GLN A 187 -9.94 -2.60 -15.09
N ILE A 188 -9.11 -3.39 -14.41
CA ILE A 188 -7.89 -2.90 -13.77
C ILE A 188 -6.78 -2.65 -14.80
N LEU A 189 -6.68 -3.45 -15.87
CA LEU A 189 -5.80 -3.17 -17.01
C LEU A 189 -6.12 -1.81 -17.65
N ASP A 190 -7.42 -1.52 -17.84
CA ASP A 190 -7.89 -0.23 -18.35
C ASP A 190 -7.59 0.92 -17.37
N CYS A 191 -7.85 0.71 -16.07
CA CYS A 191 -7.51 1.68 -15.01
C CYS A 191 -6.01 2.02 -14.98
N LEU A 192 -5.14 1.01 -14.96
CA LEU A 192 -3.68 1.20 -14.91
C LEU A 192 -3.13 1.88 -16.16
N HIS A 193 -3.66 1.52 -17.33
CA HIS A 193 -3.31 2.20 -18.58
C HIS A 193 -3.69 3.68 -18.52
N ASP A 194 -4.91 3.99 -18.09
CA ASP A 194 -5.40 5.35 -18.00
C ASP A 194 -4.66 6.17 -16.93
N LEU A 195 -4.31 5.57 -15.79
CA LEU A 195 -3.42 6.19 -14.80
C LEU A 195 -2.09 6.61 -15.44
N ARG A 196 -1.43 5.71 -16.18
CA ARG A 196 -0.13 6.00 -16.80
C ARG A 196 -0.22 7.01 -17.93
N TYR A 197 -1.23 6.95 -18.79
CA TYR A 197 -1.25 7.72 -20.04
C TYR A 197 -2.18 8.94 -20.02
N LYS A 198 -3.21 8.97 -19.18
CA LYS A 198 -4.06 10.16 -18.98
C LYS A 198 -3.63 11.00 -17.79
N ALA A 199 -3.14 10.37 -16.73
CA ALA A 199 -2.81 11.06 -15.47
C ALA A 199 -1.30 11.12 -15.15
N ASN A 200 -0.45 10.41 -15.90
CA ASN A 200 0.99 10.25 -15.62
C ASN A 200 1.27 9.70 -14.20
N ILE A 201 0.50 8.71 -13.77
CA ILE A 201 0.59 8.07 -12.46
C ILE A 201 0.97 6.59 -12.64
N LEU A 202 1.87 6.09 -11.79
CA LEU A 202 2.08 4.66 -11.57
C LEU A 202 1.58 4.30 -10.17
N HIS A 203 0.87 3.17 -10.03
CA HIS A 203 0.26 2.78 -8.76
C HIS A 203 1.29 2.16 -7.80
N GLN A 204 2.15 1.27 -8.32
CA GLN A 204 3.27 0.63 -7.61
C GLN A 204 2.94 -0.38 -6.51
N ASP A 205 1.67 -0.52 -6.11
CA ASP A 205 1.28 -1.44 -5.05
C ASP A 205 -0.05 -2.16 -5.36
N ILE A 206 -0.08 -2.89 -6.47
CA ILE A 206 -1.21 -3.78 -6.79
C ILE A 206 -1.20 -4.97 -5.83
N SER A 207 -2.32 -5.18 -5.14
CA SER A 207 -2.47 -6.24 -4.15
C SER A 207 -3.93 -6.61 -3.92
N ASN A 208 -4.17 -7.72 -3.22
CA ASN A 208 -5.52 -8.19 -2.88
C ASN A 208 -6.31 -7.27 -1.94
N ASN A 209 -5.61 -6.38 -1.22
CA ASN A 209 -6.23 -5.41 -0.32
C ASN A 209 -6.45 -4.05 -1.01
N ASN A 210 -5.78 -3.81 -2.13
CA ASN A 210 -5.85 -2.55 -2.87
C ASN A 210 -6.79 -2.61 -4.08
N ILE A 211 -7.32 -3.79 -4.40
CA ILE A 211 -8.44 -3.92 -5.32
C ILE A 211 -9.64 -4.41 -4.53
N MET A 212 -10.73 -3.67 -4.62
CA MET A 212 -12.00 -3.98 -3.98
C MET A 212 -13.11 -3.96 -5.03
N PHE A 213 -14.35 -4.22 -4.64
CA PHE A 213 -15.49 -4.10 -5.54
C PHE A 213 -16.63 -3.28 -4.92
N GLU A 214 -17.46 -2.72 -5.78
CA GLU A 214 -18.76 -2.13 -5.46
C GLU A 214 -19.85 -2.74 -6.34
N ILE A 215 -21.09 -2.45 -5.97
CA ILE A 215 -22.25 -2.70 -6.82
C ILE A 215 -22.78 -1.36 -7.26
N GLN A 216 -22.76 -1.13 -8.57
CA GLN A 216 -23.37 0.03 -9.19
C GLN A 216 -24.48 -0.45 -10.11
N ASP A 217 -25.71 -0.01 -9.85
CA ASP A 217 -26.90 -0.38 -10.65
C ASP A 217 -27.09 -1.91 -10.80
N GLY A 218 -26.82 -2.65 -9.71
CA GLY A 218 -26.89 -4.12 -9.68
C GLY A 218 -25.65 -4.84 -10.24
N VAL A 219 -24.73 -4.10 -10.86
CA VAL A 219 -23.55 -4.63 -11.56
C VAL A 219 -22.29 -4.53 -10.70
N VAL A 220 -21.52 -5.60 -10.66
CA VAL A 220 -20.22 -5.64 -9.97
C VAL A 220 -19.18 -4.79 -10.71
N ASN A 221 -18.53 -3.86 -10.01
CA ASN A 221 -17.43 -3.05 -10.52
C ASN A 221 -16.22 -3.12 -9.58
N PHE A 222 -15.03 -3.25 -10.13
CA PHE A 222 -13.78 -3.30 -9.37
C PHE A 222 -13.14 -1.92 -9.27
N ILE A 223 -12.58 -1.62 -8.09
CA ILE A 223 -12.03 -0.31 -7.74
C ILE A 223 -10.61 -0.51 -7.21
N LEU A 224 -9.65 0.16 -7.84
CA LEU A 224 -8.26 0.24 -7.39
C LEU A 224 -8.12 1.38 -6.37
N ILE A 225 -7.82 1.04 -5.12
CA ILE A 225 -7.65 1.96 -3.98
C ILE A 225 -6.19 2.02 -3.51
N ASP A 226 -5.93 2.87 -2.52
CA ASP A 226 -4.64 3.04 -1.84
C ASP A 226 -3.51 3.59 -2.71
N PHE A 227 -3.56 4.91 -2.96
CA PHE A 227 -2.56 5.64 -3.74
C PHE A 227 -1.37 6.13 -2.87
N ASP A 228 -1.21 5.64 -1.64
CA ASP A 228 -0.11 6.04 -0.73
C ASP A 228 1.30 5.76 -1.30
N MET A 229 1.38 4.76 -2.17
CA MET A 229 2.61 4.33 -2.84
C MET A 229 2.75 4.87 -4.26
N ALA A 230 1.70 5.47 -4.82
CA ALA A 230 1.69 5.92 -6.19
C ALA A 230 2.64 7.12 -6.40
N THR A 231 3.14 7.25 -7.62
CA THR A 231 4.04 8.36 -8.01
C THR A 231 3.63 8.96 -9.33
N MET A 232 3.98 10.23 -9.50
CA MET A 232 3.91 10.90 -10.80
C MET A 232 5.16 10.59 -11.63
N VAL A 233 4.96 10.42 -12.93
CA VAL A 233 6.01 10.23 -13.92
C VAL A 233 5.94 11.29 -15.03
N ASP A 234 7.01 11.45 -15.79
CA ASP A 234 6.98 12.18 -17.05
C ASP A 234 6.45 11.30 -18.20
N SER A 235 6.36 11.87 -19.41
CA SER A 235 5.89 11.15 -20.60
C SER A 235 6.76 9.95 -20.97
N ALA A 236 8.05 9.99 -20.64
CA ALA A 236 9.02 8.92 -20.86
C ALA A 236 9.08 7.89 -19.70
N GLY A 237 8.19 8.02 -18.70
CA GLY A 237 8.16 7.14 -17.53
C GLY A 237 9.25 7.43 -16.50
N GLY A 238 9.95 8.57 -16.61
CA GLY A 238 10.90 9.07 -15.62
C GLY A 238 10.19 9.59 -14.38
N LEU A 239 10.75 9.34 -13.19
CA LEU A 239 10.16 9.83 -11.93
C LEU A 239 10.27 11.36 -11.84
N LEU A 240 9.15 12.06 -11.63
CA LEU A 240 9.15 13.52 -11.44
C LEU A 240 9.66 13.98 -10.07
N ALA A 241 9.75 13.05 -9.11
CA ALA A 241 10.34 13.27 -7.81
C ALA A 241 11.46 12.25 -7.59
N ALA A 242 12.56 12.66 -6.94
CA ALA A 242 13.64 11.75 -6.61
C ALA A 242 13.06 10.57 -5.80
N PRO A 243 13.33 9.31 -6.19
CA PRO A 243 12.89 8.17 -5.40
C PRO A 243 13.50 8.33 -4.00
N SER A 244 12.64 8.45 -3.01
CA SER A 244 13.06 8.33 -1.61
C SER A 244 13.67 6.93 -1.48
N SER A 245 15.01 6.88 -1.48
CA SER A 245 15.81 5.68 -1.67
C SER A 245 15.68 4.66 -0.53
N LYS A 246 14.77 4.87 0.41
CA LYS A 246 14.65 4.09 1.65
C LYS A 246 13.46 3.13 1.69
N TYR A 247 12.47 3.27 0.81
CA TYR A 247 11.29 2.40 0.84
C TYR A 247 11.25 1.50 -0.38
N ARG A 248 11.53 0.22 -0.14
CA ARG A 248 11.17 -0.90 -1.01
C ARG A 248 9.65 -0.85 -1.17
N THR A 249 9.18 -0.50 -2.36
CA THR A 249 7.76 -0.26 -2.65
C THR A 249 7.13 -1.53 -3.18
N GLY A 250 5.91 -1.86 -2.73
CA GLY A 250 5.14 -3.00 -3.22
C GLY A 250 5.00 -4.13 -2.20
N THR A 251 3.88 -4.82 -2.27
CA THR A 251 3.54 -5.98 -1.44
C THR A 251 4.26 -7.23 -1.98
N LEU A 252 5.13 -7.86 -1.17
CA LEU A 252 6.06 -8.93 -1.62
C LEU A 252 5.40 -10.04 -2.47
N PRO A 253 4.22 -10.59 -2.08
CA PRO A 253 3.50 -11.55 -2.92
C PRO A 253 3.14 -11.03 -4.32
N PHE A 254 2.94 -9.74 -4.53
CA PHE A 254 2.53 -9.22 -5.84
C PHE A 254 3.65 -8.51 -6.60
N MET A 255 4.76 -8.19 -5.93
CA MET A 255 5.88 -7.48 -6.54
C MET A 255 6.45 -8.21 -7.77
N ALA A 256 6.72 -7.46 -8.84
CA ALA A 256 7.33 -7.97 -10.07
C ALA A 256 8.72 -8.60 -9.83
N TYR A 257 9.06 -9.63 -10.60
CA TYR A 257 10.30 -10.39 -10.42
C TYR A 257 11.54 -9.54 -10.67
N GLU A 258 11.52 -8.61 -11.64
CA GLU A 258 12.64 -7.70 -11.90
C GLU A 258 12.94 -6.83 -10.65
N LEU A 259 11.89 -6.33 -10.00
CA LEU A 259 12.01 -5.50 -8.79
C LEU A 259 12.50 -6.32 -7.58
N LEU A 260 12.02 -7.56 -7.42
CA LEU A 260 12.51 -8.46 -6.38
C LEU A 260 13.98 -8.85 -6.60
N GLY A 261 14.38 -9.08 -7.84
CA GLY A 261 15.76 -9.35 -8.23
C GLY A 261 16.69 -8.17 -7.92
N ASP A 262 16.26 -6.94 -8.23
CA ASP A 262 16.96 -5.70 -7.87
C ASP A 262 17.16 -5.58 -6.35
N MET A 263 16.10 -5.88 -5.58
CA MET A 263 16.15 -5.86 -4.12
C MET A 263 17.12 -6.88 -3.52
N ALA A 264 17.30 -8.04 -4.17
CA ALA A 264 18.28 -9.05 -3.75
C ALA A 264 19.73 -8.59 -3.99
N GLN A 265 19.96 -7.70 -4.96
CA GLN A 265 21.29 -7.25 -5.39
C GLN A 265 21.75 -5.92 -4.77
N SER A 266 20.85 -5.16 -4.13
CA SER A 266 21.05 -3.78 -3.67
C SER A 266 22.03 -3.59 -2.47
N THR A 267 23.09 -4.37 -2.37
CA THR A 267 24.13 -4.22 -1.33
C THR A 267 25.31 -3.34 -1.75
N SER A 268 25.42 -2.94 -3.03
CA SER A 268 26.48 -2.04 -3.50
C SER A 268 25.99 -0.59 -3.63
N SER A 269 26.85 0.36 -3.27
CA SER A 269 26.60 1.81 -3.34
C SER A 269 26.53 2.37 -4.76
N GLU A 270 26.94 1.58 -5.77
CA GLU A 270 27.01 1.96 -7.18
C GLU A 270 25.85 1.36 -8.01
N HIS A 271 25.02 0.50 -7.43
CA HIS A 271 23.94 -0.16 -8.15
C HIS A 271 22.79 0.80 -8.46
N GLN A 272 22.56 1.05 -9.76
CA GLN A 272 21.41 1.80 -10.22
C GLN A 272 20.16 0.92 -10.16
N ARG A 273 19.21 1.32 -9.32
CA ARG A 273 17.97 0.58 -9.10
C ARG A 273 17.08 0.55 -10.32
N ILE A 274 16.37 -0.57 -10.49
CA ILE A 274 15.31 -0.68 -11.49
C ILE A 274 14.17 0.30 -11.13
N VAL A 275 13.83 1.15 -12.10
CA VAL A 275 12.71 2.08 -11.99
C VAL A 275 11.40 1.33 -12.23
N HIS A 276 10.43 1.50 -11.33
CA HIS A 276 9.09 0.91 -11.48
C HIS A 276 8.39 1.47 -12.73
N ARG A 277 7.71 0.61 -13.50
CA ARG A 277 7.01 0.96 -14.74
C ARG A 277 5.64 0.30 -14.78
N LEU A 278 4.78 0.73 -15.69
CA LEU A 278 3.43 0.18 -15.87
C LEU A 278 3.44 -1.35 -16.09
N ARG A 279 4.43 -1.89 -16.81
CA ARG A 279 4.56 -3.35 -17.00
C ARG A 279 4.69 -4.13 -15.68
N HIS A 280 5.27 -3.52 -14.63
CA HIS A 280 5.38 -4.17 -13.33
C HIS A 280 4.03 -4.16 -12.59
N ASP A 281 3.20 -3.14 -12.79
CA ASP A 281 1.81 -3.14 -12.28
C ASP A 281 0.98 -4.22 -13.01
N PHE A 282 1.19 -4.40 -14.32
CA PHE A 282 0.56 -5.51 -15.07
C PHE A 282 1.00 -6.89 -14.59
N GLU A 283 2.29 -7.08 -14.33
CA GLU A 283 2.81 -8.33 -13.76
C GLU A 283 2.25 -8.60 -12.37
N SER A 284 2.14 -7.55 -11.54
CA SER A 284 1.52 -7.64 -10.21
C SER A 284 0.04 -8.04 -10.29
N LEU A 285 -0.68 -7.57 -11.30
CA LEU A 285 -2.08 -7.97 -11.55
C LEU A 285 -2.20 -9.45 -11.95
N PHE A 286 -1.31 -9.97 -12.79
CA PHE A 286 -1.25 -11.40 -13.11
C PHE A 286 -1.07 -12.25 -11.85
N TYR A 287 -0.13 -11.86 -10.99
CA TYR A 287 0.12 -12.49 -9.70
C TYR A 287 -1.07 -12.42 -8.76
N LEU A 288 -1.77 -11.27 -8.73
CA LEU A 288 -3.00 -11.12 -7.96
C LEU A 288 -4.10 -12.08 -8.43
N CYS A 289 -4.29 -12.25 -9.74
CA CYS A 289 -5.29 -13.18 -10.28
C CYS A 289 -5.02 -14.63 -9.84
N LEU A 290 -3.76 -15.09 -9.87
CA LEU A 290 -3.38 -16.41 -9.34
C LEU A 290 -3.62 -16.51 -7.83
N TYR A 291 -3.21 -15.47 -7.08
CA TYR A 291 -3.40 -15.42 -5.63
C TYR A 291 -4.87 -15.50 -5.23
N CYS A 292 -5.77 -14.82 -5.95
CA CYS A 292 -7.21 -14.92 -5.74
C CYS A 292 -7.72 -16.36 -5.92
N ILE A 293 -7.27 -17.06 -6.95
CA ILE A 293 -7.60 -18.48 -7.15
C ILE A 293 -7.09 -19.32 -5.98
N PHE A 294 -5.88 -19.04 -5.51
CA PHE A 294 -5.25 -19.82 -4.45
C PHE A 294 -5.81 -19.61 -3.05
N THR A 295 -6.38 -18.45 -2.77
CA THR A 295 -6.72 -18.05 -1.39
C THR A 295 -8.19 -17.72 -1.17
N MET A 296 -8.96 -17.47 -2.24
CA MET A 296 -10.34 -16.96 -2.12
C MET A 296 -11.40 -17.90 -2.68
N VAL A 297 -11.02 -18.87 -3.52
CA VAL A 297 -11.94 -19.87 -4.07
C VAL A 297 -12.12 -21.01 -3.09
N GLU A 298 -13.37 -21.45 -2.86
CA GLU A 298 -13.63 -22.61 -2.02
C GLU A 298 -13.19 -23.89 -2.71
N VAL A 299 -12.45 -24.71 -1.97
CA VAL A 299 -11.91 -26.00 -2.43
C VAL A 299 -12.17 -27.04 -1.35
N ASP A 300 -13.02 -28.02 -1.67
CA ASP A 300 -13.34 -29.13 -0.77
C ASP A 300 -12.24 -30.20 -0.76
N ASP A 301 -11.52 -30.36 -1.88
CA ASP A 301 -10.45 -31.34 -2.02
C ASP A 301 -9.21 -30.93 -1.21
N ALA A 302 -8.92 -31.70 -0.15
CA ALA A 302 -7.81 -31.45 0.76
C ALA A 302 -6.43 -31.54 0.09
N LYS A 303 -6.27 -32.38 -0.94
CA LYS A 303 -5.01 -32.51 -1.68
C LYS A 303 -4.78 -31.27 -2.53
N ILE A 304 -5.79 -30.82 -3.28
CA ILE A 304 -5.73 -29.58 -4.06
C ILE A 304 -5.39 -28.40 -3.14
N LYS A 305 -6.06 -28.29 -1.98
CA LYS A 305 -5.77 -27.26 -0.97
C LYS A 305 -4.32 -27.32 -0.46
N ALA A 306 -3.81 -28.52 -0.17
CA ALA A 306 -2.43 -28.71 0.30
C ALA A 306 -1.39 -28.32 -0.76
N ASP A 307 -1.62 -28.68 -2.02
CA ASP A 307 -0.76 -28.33 -3.15
C ASP A 307 -0.75 -26.81 -3.39
N MET A 308 -1.91 -26.15 -3.39
CA MET A 308 -2.00 -24.69 -3.49
C MET A 308 -1.30 -23.98 -2.33
N THR A 309 -1.46 -24.48 -1.11
CA THR A 309 -0.77 -23.92 0.08
C THR A 309 0.75 -24.08 -0.04
N LYS A 310 1.23 -25.18 -0.62
CA LYS A 310 2.65 -25.38 -0.88
C LYS A 310 3.18 -24.35 -1.88
N GLU A 311 2.48 -24.15 -2.98
CA GLU A 311 2.83 -23.14 -4.00
C GLU A 311 2.88 -21.72 -3.39
N LEU A 312 1.92 -21.36 -2.53
CA LEU A 312 1.93 -20.07 -1.82
C LEU A 312 3.12 -19.93 -0.86
N ARG A 313 3.49 -20.97 -0.11
CA ARG A 313 4.68 -20.90 0.76
C ARG A 313 5.96 -20.67 -0.03
N GLU A 314 6.12 -21.35 -1.17
CA GLU A 314 7.29 -21.16 -2.04
C GLU A 314 7.36 -19.74 -2.62
N TRP A 315 6.20 -19.11 -2.77
CA TRP A 315 6.04 -17.75 -3.23
C TRP A 315 6.35 -16.68 -2.17
N GLU A 316 6.05 -16.95 -0.89
CA GLU A 316 6.08 -15.94 0.17
C GLU A 316 7.26 -16.07 1.14
N GLU A 317 7.72 -17.30 1.40
CA GLU A 317 8.62 -17.60 2.54
C GLU A 317 10.10 -17.80 2.13
N GLN A 318 10.40 -17.69 0.83
CA GLN A 318 11.76 -17.91 0.32
C GLN A 318 12.62 -16.63 0.31
N THR A 319 13.88 -16.77 -0.11
CA THR A 319 14.77 -15.62 -0.31
C THR A 319 14.27 -14.75 -1.47
N TYR A 320 14.55 -13.44 -1.48
CA TYR A 320 14.12 -12.56 -2.58
C TYR A 320 14.59 -13.04 -3.96
N SER A 321 15.79 -13.59 -4.07
CA SER A 321 16.28 -14.16 -5.33
C SER A 321 15.48 -15.40 -5.74
N SER A 322 15.15 -16.28 -4.81
CA SER A 322 14.37 -17.48 -5.10
C SER A 322 12.92 -17.14 -5.49
N ILE A 323 12.29 -16.21 -4.76
CA ILE A 323 10.95 -15.72 -5.09
C ILE A 323 10.96 -15.09 -6.49
N ALA A 324 11.95 -14.25 -6.81
CA ALA A 324 12.09 -13.65 -8.13
C ALA A 324 12.21 -14.71 -9.24
N SER A 325 13.08 -15.71 -9.07
CA SER A 325 13.24 -16.79 -10.05
C SER A 325 11.95 -17.59 -10.26
N ASN A 326 11.25 -17.96 -9.18
CA ASN A 326 10.00 -18.70 -9.26
C ASN A 326 8.91 -17.88 -9.97
N LYS A 327 8.81 -16.59 -9.63
CA LYS A 327 7.88 -15.64 -10.25
C LYS A 327 8.13 -15.46 -11.73
N GLN A 328 9.40 -15.31 -12.13
CA GLN A 328 9.79 -15.25 -13.53
C GLN A 328 9.37 -16.53 -14.26
N TYR A 329 9.61 -17.70 -13.67
CA TYR A 329 9.23 -18.98 -14.26
C TYR A 329 7.70 -19.09 -14.42
N PHE A 330 6.92 -18.69 -13.41
CA PHE A 330 5.45 -18.67 -13.50
C PHE A 330 4.91 -17.79 -14.61
N CYS A 331 5.47 -16.58 -14.78
CA CYS A 331 4.92 -15.63 -15.75
C CYS A 331 5.51 -15.82 -17.16
N THR A 332 6.54 -16.65 -17.37
CA THR A 332 7.18 -16.79 -18.69
C THR A 332 7.23 -18.21 -19.26
N ASP A 333 6.83 -19.21 -18.50
CA ASP A 333 6.83 -20.61 -18.93
C ASP A 333 5.41 -21.22 -18.97
N ILE A 334 4.97 -21.60 -20.17
CA ILE A 334 3.65 -22.20 -20.40
C ILE A 334 3.55 -23.60 -19.78
N GLU A 335 4.62 -24.39 -19.81
CA GLU A 335 4.64 -25.72 -19.20
C GLU A 335 4.51 -25.60 -17.69
N ARG A 336 5.24 -24.67 -17.07
CA ARG A 336 5.08 -24.38 -15.64
C ARG A 336 3.63 -24.00 -15.31
N MET A 337 3.05 -23.08 -16.07
CA MET A 337 1.66 -22.69 -15.90
C MET A 337 0.70 -23.86 -16.11
N GLY A 338 1.02 -24.80 -17.00
CA GLY A 338 0.25 -26.02 -17.25
C GLY A 338 0.31 -27.03 -16.10
N THR A 339 1.42 -27.09 -15.36
CA THR A 339 1.58 -27.99 -14.19
C THR A 339 0.95 -27.46 -12.90
N LEU A 340 0.55 -26.19 -12.87
CA LEU A 340 0.04 -25.55 -11.66
C LEU A 340 -1.31 -26.15 -11.26
N VAL A 341 -1.46 -26.61 -10.01
CA VAL A 341 -2.74 -27.14 -9.52
C VAL A 341 -3.73 -25.98 -9.33
N LEU A 342 -4.84 -26.00 -10.05
CA LEU A 342 -5.95 -25.06 -9.87
C LEU A 342 -7.15 -25.77 -9.25
N PRO A 343 -8.05 -25.06 -8.54
CA PRO A 343 -9.36 -25.57 -8.21
C PRO A 343 -10.08 -26.07 -9.48
N VAL A 344 -10.75 -27.21 -9.40
CA VAL A 344 -11.44 -27.84 -10.54
C VAL A 344 -12.33 -26.85 -11.32
N PRO A 345 -13.14 -25.97 -10.68
CA PRO A 345 -13.92 -24.99 -11.42
C PRO A 345 -13.06 -23.97 -12.19
N CYS A 346 -11.90 -23.61 -11.64
CA CYS A 346 -10.99 -22.62 -12.20
C CYS A 346 -10.08 -23.15 -13.31
N GLU A 347 -10.04 -24.47 -13.55
CA GLU A 347 -9.25 -25.07 -14.65
C GLU A 347 -9.61 -24.47 -16.02
N VAL A 348 -10.85 -24.01 -16.18
CA VAL A 348 -11.30 -23.32 -17.40
C VAL A 348 -10.54 -22.00 -17.67
N LEU A 349 -9.93 -21.40 -16.65
CA LEU A 349 -9.11 -20.19 -16.75
C LEU A 349 -7.65 -20.49 -17.12
N ARG A 350 -7.22 -21.75 -17.19
CA ARG A 350 -5.83 -22.09 -17.54
C ARG A 350 -5.41 -21.54 -18.90
N PRO A 351 -6.20 -21.66 -19.98
CA PRO A 351 -5.89 -20.99 -21.24
C PRO A 351 -5.75 -19.47 -21.10
N TRP A 352 -6.61 -18.83 -20.30
CA TRP A 352 -6.52 -17.38 -20.05
C TRP A 352 -5.15 -16.99 -19.45
N PHE A 353 -4.60 -17.79 -18.53
CA PHE A 353 -3.24 -17.58 -18.02
C PHE A 353 -2.15 -17.83 -19.07
N TYR A 354 -2.32 -18.76 -20.02
CA TYR A 354 -1.39 -18.88 -21.15
C TYR A 354 -1.33 -17.61 -22.00
N GLY A 355 -2.44 -16.88 -22.11
CA GLY A 355 -2.48 -15.57 -22.75
C GLY A 355 -1.54 -14.55 -22.07
N TRP A 356 -1.56 -14.48 -20.74
CA TRP A 356 -0.61 -13.66 -19.97
C TRP A 356 0.84 -14.11 -20.20
N VAL A 357 1.10 -15.41 -20.00
CA VAL A 357 2.44 -15.99 -20.09
C VAL A 357 3.07 -15.75 -21.46
N THR A 358 2.28 -15.88 -22.53
CA THR A 358 2.74 -15.61 -23.90
C THR A 358 3.27 -14.18 -24.07
N VAL A 359 2.59 -13.19 -23.48
CA VAL A 359 3.01 -11.78 -23.59
C VAL A 359 4.27 -11.53 -22.78
N PHE A 360 4.33 -12.03 -21.54
CA PHE A 360 5.50 -11.87 -20.67
C PHE A 360 6.72 -12.60 -21.23
N GLN A 361 6.58 -13.82 -21.75
CA GLN A 361 7.66 -14.57 -22.39
C GLN A 361 8.27 -13.80 -23.57
N ARG A 362 7.42 -13.21 -24.43
CA ARG A 362 7.88 -12.34 -25.52
C ARG A 362 8.60 -11.11 -24.98
N ALA A 363 8.06 -10.48 -23.94
CA ALA A 363 8.62 -9.28 -23.33
C ALA A 363 10.03 -9.54 -22.75
N VAL A 364 10.21 -10.66 -22.04
CA VAL A 364 11.52 -11.10 -21.51
C VAL A 364 12.50 -11.40 -22.64
N SER A 365 12.04 -12.03 -23.72
CA SER A 365 12.87 -12.29 -24.91
C SER A 365 13.34 -10.97 -25.57
N THR A 366 12.43 -10.00 -25.73
CA THR A 366 12.75 -8.67 -26.27
C THR A 366 13.78 -7.95 -25.41
N MET A 367 13.60 -7.95 -24.09
CA MET A 367 14.57 -7.37 -23.15
C MET A 367 15.94 -8.06 -23.22
N SER A 368 15.97 -9.39 -23.30
CA SER A 368 17.21 -10.16 -23.38
C SER A 368 17.98 -9.86 -24.67
N ASN A 369 17.27 -9.78 -25.80
CA ASN A 369 17.85 -9.38 -27.08
C ASN A 369 18.43 -7.97 -27.03
N TYR A 370 17.71 -7.01 -26.44
CA TYR A 370 18.21 -5.65 -26.27
C TYR A 370 19.46 -5.61 -25.39
N LYS A 371 19.45 -6.29 -24.23
CA LYS A 371 20.63 -6.36 -23.34
C LYS A 371 21.85 -6.97 -24.05
N ASN A 372 21.64 -8.00 -24.88
CA ASN A 372 22.71 -8.60 -25.68
C ASN A 372 23.24 -7.63 -26.75
N GLN A 373 22.35 -6.91 -27.45
CA GLN A 373 22.75 -5.88 -28.42
C GLN A 373 23.58 -4.78 -27.76
N VAL A 374 23.14 -4.25 -26.61
CA VAL A 374 23.88 -3.22 -25.86
C VAL A 374 25.25 -3.74 -25.44
N ARG A 375 25.34 -4.97 -24.93
CA ARG A 375 26.62 -5.58 -24.53
C ARG A 375 27.57 -5.75 -25.72
N LEU A 376 27.05 -6.16 -26.89
CA LEU A 376 27.85 -6.30 -28.11
C LEU A 376 28.32 -4.94 -28.61
N ALA A 377 27.46 -3.92 -28.66
CA ALA A 377 27.84 -2.56 -29.05
C ALA A 377 28.94 -1.99 -28.15
N GLN A 378 28.85 -2.20 -26.83
CA GLN A 378 29.90 -1.84 -25.87
C GLN A 378 31.23 -2.56 -26.16
N TRP A 379 31.18 -3.85 -26.49
CA TRP A 379 32.37 -4.63 -26.85
C TRP A 379 33.05 -4.07 -28.11
N TYR A 380 32.26 -3.78 -29.15
CA TYR A 380 32.76 -3.29 -30.43
C TYR A 380 32.99 -1.79 -30.50
N LYS A 381 32.74 -1.04 -29.41
CA LYS A 381 32.80 0.44 -29.36
C LYS A 381 31.92 1.09 -30.43
N ASP A 382 30.77 0.49 -30.71
CA ASP A 382 29.76 1.05 -31.60
C ASP A 382 28.94 2.09 -30.84
N GLU A 383 29.06 3.36 -31.24
CA GLU A 383 28.36 4.49 -30.62
C GLU A 383 26.94 4.70 -31.19
N SER A 384 26.47 3.81 -32.08
CA SER A 384 25.10 3.90 -32.60
C SER A 384 24.08 3.61 -31.48
N SER A 385 23.50 4.68 -30.93
CA SER A 385 22.43 4.59 -29.94
C SER A 385 21.11 4.20 -30.61
N SER A 386 20.70 2.93 -30.51
CA SER A 386 19.34 2.54 -30.86
C SER A 386 18.37 3.00 -29.77
N SER A 387 17.32 3.73 -30.16
CA SER A 387 16.26 4.11 -29.23
C SER A 387 15.44 2.88 -28.86
N PHE A 388 15.55 2.42 -27.60
CA PHE A 388 14.76 1.30 -27.09
C PHE A 388 13.67 1.81 -26.14
N ASP A 389 12.41 1.52 -26.47
CA ASP A 389 11.30 1.78 -25.55
C ASP A 389 11.34 0.78 -24.40
N ILE A 390 11.93 1.22 -23.29
CA ILE A 390 12.05 0.43 -22.06
C ILE A 390 10.73 0.32 -21.29
N ASP A 391 9.75 1.19 -21.53
CA ASP A 391 8.46 1.19 -20.81
C ASP A 391 7.60 0.03 -21.25
N THR A 392 7.48 -0.15 -22.57
CA THR A 392 6.64 -1.18 -23.19
C THR A 392 7.43 -2.34 -23.78
N LEU A 393 8.77 -2.31 -23.65
CA LEU A 393 9.69 -3.28 -24.26
C LEU A 393 9.45 -3.39 -25.76
N GLN A 394 9.58 -2.26 -26.46
CA GLN A 394 9.29 -2.12 -27.90
C GLN A 394 7.86 -2.53 -28.29
N GLY A 395 6.88 -2.10 -27.51
CA GLY A 395 5.47 -2.39 -27.74
C GLY A 395 5.08 -3.85 -27.48
N THR A 396 5.98 -4.67 -26.93
CA THR A 396 5.73 -6.09 -26.66
C THR A 396 4.75 -6.26 -25.50
N ILE A 397 4.84 -5.40 -24.49
CA ILE A 397 3.95 -5.42 -23.32
C ILE A 397 3.17 -4.11 -23.20
N THR A 398 1.92 -4.16 -23.65
CA THR A 398 0.94 -3.07 -23.53
C THR A 398 -0.40 -3.64 -23.08
N ARG A 399 -1.29 -2.78 -22.57
CA ARG A 399 -2.67 -3.16 -22.23
C ARG A 399 -3.34 -3.90 -23.40
N ASP A 400 -3.24 -3.35 -24.60
CA ASP A 400 -3.92 -3.88 -25.78
C ASP A 400 -3.33 -5.22 -26.22
N LYS A 401 -2.01 -5.40 -26.12
CA LYS A 401 -1.35 -6.69 -26.41
C LYS A 401 -1.70 -7.76 -25.38
N ILE A 402 -1.83 -7.37 -24.12
CA ILE A 402 -2.33 -8.26 -23.06
C ILE A 402 -3.77 -8.66 -23.40
N LYS A 403 -4.71 -7.70 -23.52
CA LYS A 403 -6.12 -7.99 -23.81
C LYS A 403 -6.30 -8.83 -25.09
N GLN A 404 -5.55 -8.54 -26.15
CA GLN A 404 -5.54 -9.32 -27.39
C GLN A 404 -5.13 -10.78 -27.13
N SER A 405 -4.07 -11.01 -26.36
CA SER A 405 -3.60 -12.36 -26.02
C SER A 405 -4.61 -13.09 -25.15
N LEU A 406 -5.17 -12.42 -24.13
CA LEU A 406 -6.18 -13.01 -23.25
C LEU A 406 -7.42 -13.45 -24.02
N GLY A 407 -7.94 -12.60 -24.92
CA GLY A 407 -9.09 -12.95 -25.75
C GLY A 407 -8.82 -14.08 -26.75
N PHE A 408 -7.59 -14.20 -27.26
CA PHE A 408 -7.22 -15.30 -28.14
C PHE A 408 -7.24 -16.66 -27.43
N PHE A 409 -6.75 -16.72 -26.18
CA PHE A 409 -6.71 -17.99 -25.44
C PHE A 409 -8.00 -18.29 -24.66
N TYR A 410 -8.83 -17.28 -24.39
CA TYR A 410 -10.05 -17.43 -23.59
C TYR A 410 -11.16 -16.56 -24.17
N ASP A 411 -11.84 -17.10 -25.18
CA ASP A 411 -12.99 -16.45 -25.84
C ASP A 411 -14.31 -16.85 -25.14
N ARG A 412 -14.44 -16.43 -23.88
CA ARG A 412 -15.69 -16.53 -23.12
C ARG A 412 -16.04 -15.15 -22.56
N PRO A 413 -16.59 -14.25 -23.38
CA PRO A 413 -17.04 -12.96 -22.88
C PRO A 413 -18.12 -13.18 -21.82
N LEU A 414 -18.00 -12.50 -20.68
CA LEU A 414 -19.08 -12.44 -19.71
C LEU A 414 -20.24 -11.66 -20.34
N ALA A 415 -21.43 -12.22 -20.27
CA ALA A 415 -22.62 -11.50 -20.68
C ALA A 415 -22.96 -10.45 -19.61
N PRO A 416 -23.59 -9.31 -19.95
CA PRO A 416 -23.94 -8.29 -18.96
C PRO A 416 -24.74 -8.84 -17.76
N GLU A 417 -25.55 -9.87 -17.99
CA GLU A 417 -26.30 -10.60 -16.97
C GLU A 417 -25.43 -11.37 -15.98
N ASP A 418 -24.22 -11.83 -16.36
CA ASP A 418 -23.31 -12.55 -15.46
C ASP A 418 -22.71 -11.61 -14.40
N LEU A 419 -22.69 -10.30 -14.68
CA LEU A 419 -22.21 -9.27 -13.75
C LEU A 419 -23.29 -8.82 -12.75
N GLN A 420 -24.55 -9.20 -12.97
CA GLN A 420 -25.66 -8.81 -12.12
C GLN A 420 -25.65 -9.61 -10.83
N VAL A 421 -25.62 -8.92 -9.69
CA VAL A 421 -25.62 -9.56 -8.36
C VAL A 421 -26.82 -10.49 -8.17
N ALA A 422 -27.98 -10.14 -8.75
CA ALA A 422 -29.19 -10.96 -8.72
C ALA A 422 -29.01 -12.34 -9.37
N ASN A 423 -28.07 -12.46 -10.31
CA ASN A 423 -27.78 -13.70 -11.05
C ASN A 423 -26.62 -14.49 -10.44
N ILE A 424 -25.96 -13.98 -9.39
CA ILE A 424 -24.86 -14.67 -8.70
C ILE A 424 -25.42 -15.30 -7.41
N PRO A 425 -25.57 -16.64 -7.35
CA PRO A 425 -26.23 -17.31 -6.23
C PRO A 425 -25.61 -16.98 -4.87
N GLY A 426 -26.44 -16.55 -3.91
CA GLY A 426 -26.00 -16.29 -2.54
C GLY A 426 -25.10 -15.06 -2.33
N LEU A 427 -24.74 -14.32 -3.39
CA LEU A 427 -23.90 -13.14 -3.27
C LEU A 427 -24.62 -12.00 -2.54
N GLY A 428 -25.90 -11.77 -2.82
CA GLY A 428 -26.70 -10.72 -2.15
C GLY A 428 -26.66 -10.84 -0.62
N LYS A 429 -26.94 -12.04 -0.08
CA LYS A 429 -26.89 -12.32 1.37
C LYS A 429 -25.49 -12.13 1.96
N LYS A 430 -24.44 -12.54 1.24
CA LYS A 430 -23.05 -12.31 1.69
C LYS A 430 -22.77 -10.81 1.76
N ILE A 431 -23.18 -10.05 0.75
CA ILE A 431 -22.97 -8.60 0.69
C ILE A 431 -23.71 -7.88 1.82
N GLU A 432 -24.97 -8.26 2.09
CA GLU A 432 -25.73 -7.75 3.24
C GLU A 432 -24.96 -7.96 4.55
N ALA A 433 -24.41 -9.16 4.79
CA ALA A 433 -23.62 -9.45 5.98
C ALA A 433 -22.32 -8.60 6.07
N TYR A 434 -21.69 -8.26 4.94
CA TYR A 434 -20.53 -7.36 4.92
C TYR A 434 -20.90 -5.90 5.12
N MET A 435 -22.13 -5.51 4.79
CA MET A 435 -22.65 -4.15 4.88
C MET A 435 -23.42 -3.89 6.17
N ASP A 436 -23.79 -4.93 6.90
CA ASP A 436 -24.40 -4.79 8.20
C ASP A 436 -23.43 -4.11 9.18
N ASP A 437 -23.88 -2.98 9.72
CA ASP A 437 -23.11 -2.13 10.61
C ASP A 437 -23.36 -2.49 12.09
N ASP A 438 -24.28 -3.42 12.39
CA ASP A 438 -24.76 -3.70 13.75
C ASP A 438 -24.20 -4.99 14.39
N GLU A 439 -23.49 -5.87 13.67
CA GLU A 439 -22.90 -7.09 14.26
C GLU A 439 -21.38 -7.00 14.53
N ASP A 440 -21.00 -7.25 15.78
CA ASP A 440 -19.68 -7.73 16.18
C ASP A 440 -19.51 -9.17 15.67
N LEU A 441 -19.42 -9.36 14.34
CA LEU A 441 -18.99 -10.63 13.77
C LEU A 441 -17.61 -10.97 14.33
N ALA A 442 -17.59 -11.99 15.19
CA ALA A 442 -16.38 -12.59 15.70
C ALA A 442 -15.48 -12.99 14.53
N GLU A 443 -14.19 -12.70 14.71
CA GLU A 443 -13.12 -13.11 13.81
C GLU A 443 -13.20 -14.63 13.55
N GLU A 444 -13.73 -15.05 12.39
CA GLU A 444 -13.24 -16.26 11.72
C GLU A 444 -12.03 -15.88 10.86
N ASP A 445 -10.99 -15.32 11.51
CA ASP A 445 -9.64 -15.26 10.95
C ASP A 445 -8.91 -16.55 11.35
N GLU A 446 -8.99 -17.55 10.48
CA GLU A 446 -7.92 -18.55 10.39
C GLU A 446 -6.62 -17.80 10.06
N HIS A 447 -5.78 -17.69 11.10
CA HIS A 447 -4.37 -17.31 11.11
C HIS A 447 -3.75 -16.91 9.76
N VAL A 448 -3.70 -15.60 9.51
CA VAL A 448 -2.59 -14.96 8.79
C VAL A 448 -2.08 -13.77 9.61
N GLN A 449 -1.70 -14.04 10.87
CA GLN A 449 -0.85 -13.12 11.62
C GLN A 449 0.62 -13.41 11.33
N GLY A 450 1.22 -12.52 10.54
CA GLY A 450 2.56 -11.99 10.78
C GLY A 450 3.73 -12.97 10.89
N GLN A 451 4.42 -13.20 9.76
CA GLN A 451 5.86 -13.43 9.78
C GLN A 451 6.58 -12.42 8.88
N SER A 452 6.69 -11.18 9.36
CA SER A 452 7.78 -10.29 8.96
C SER A 452 8.71 -10.06 10.15
N VAL A 453 9.35 -11.14 10.62
CA VAL A 453 10.53 -11.03 11.48
C VAL A 453 11.69 -11.65 10.70
N VAL A 454 12.38 -10.81 9.94
CA VAL A 454 13.70 -11.16 9.39
C VAL A 454 14.66 -11.29 10.57
N ALA A 455 14.79 -12.52 11.07
CA ALA A 455 15.77 -12.87 12.08
C ALA A 455 17.17 -12.83 11.44
N LYS A 456 17.87 -11.70 11.56
CA LYS A 456 19.32 -11.67 11.41
C LYS A 456 19.93 -12.42 12.59
N LYS A 457 20.32 -13.67 12.38
CA LYS A 457 21.21 -14.42 13.30
C LYS A 457 22.56 -13.71 13.37
N ALA A 458 22.77 -12.90 14.41
CA ALA A 458 24.11 -12.52 14.85
C ALA A 458 24.73 -13.70 15.61
N LYS A 459 25.88 -14.20 15.13
CA LYS A 459 26.71 -15.16 15.87
C LYS A 459 27.21 -14.49 17.16
N PRO A 460 27.10 -15.12 18.33
CA PRO A 460 27.74 -14.60 19.54
C PRO A 460 29.25 -14.91 19.53
N PRO A 461 30.10 -14.03 20.08
CA PRO A 461 31.52 -14.30 20.22
C PRO A 461 31.77 -15.35 21.32
N ARG A 462 32.75 -16.22 21.07
CA ARG A 462 33.26 -17.23 22.02
C ARG A 462 33.97 -16.58 23.21
N LYS A 463 33.75 -17.14 24.41
CA LYS A 463 34.74 -17.68 25.41
C LYS A 463 34.16 -17.56 26.86
N PRO A 464 34.71 -18.27 27.87
CA PRO A 464 34.89 -19.71 28.00
C PRO A 464 34.31 -20.29 29.32
N ARG A 465 34.24 -21.63 29.37
CA ARG A 465 34.03 -22.57 30.51
C ARG A 465 34.13 -22.02 31.96
N SER A 466 33.15 -22.36 32.80
CA SER A 466 33.37 -22.86 34.17
C SER A 466 32.10 -23.48 34.81
N THR A 467 32.18 -24.80 35.03
CA THR A 467 31.61 -25.66 36.09
C THR A 467 30.29 -25.37 36.82
N THR A 468 29.34 -26.29 36.61
CA THR A 468 28.70 -27.21 37.58
C THR A 468 27.93 -26.68 38.82
N LYS A 469 26.70 -27.22 38.92
CA LYS A 469 26.00 -27.80 40.10
C LYS A 469 24.95 -26.97 40.88
N VAL A 470 23.73 -27.56 40.88
CA VAL A 470 22.79 -27.78 42.02
C VAL A 470 21.52 -26.92 42.11
N LYS A 471 20.42 -27.55 41.68
CA LYS A 471 19.11 -27.78 42.33
C LYS A 471 18.69 -26.93 43.56
N LYS A 472 17.49 -26.36 43.39
CA LYS A 472 16.26 -26.55 44.21
C LYS A 472 16.26 -25.88 45.61
N VAL A 473 15.28 -25.00 45.86
CA VAL A 473 14.10 -25.25 46.71
C VAL A 473 13.31 -23.94 46.89
N GLU A 474 12.00 -24.13 46.75
CA GLU A 474 10.87 -23.25 46.96
C GLU A 474 10.46 -23.28 48.44
N VAL A 475 10.21 -22.14 49.10
CA VAL A 475 9.25 -22.05 50.23
C VAL A 475 8.67 -20.63 50.30
N ALA A 476 7.34 -20.57 50.19
CA ALA A 476 6.49 -19.42 50.46
C ALA A 476 6.32 -19.15 51.96
N LYS A 477 6.03 -17.89 52.36
CA LYS A 477 4.77 -17.52 53.04
C LYS A 477 4.71 -16.06 53.51
N LYS A 478 3.62 -15.41 53.08
CA LYS A 478 2.61 -14.61 53.82
C LYS A 478 3.00 -13.33 54.58
N LYS A 479 2.24 -12.29 54.19
CA LYS A 479 1.47 -11.28 54.97
C LYS A 479 2.32 -10.37 55.89
N THR A 480 2.12 -9.06 55.97
CA THR A 480 0.88 -8.35 56.29
C THR A 480 1.11 -6.84 56.14
N VAL A 481 0.09 -6.08 55.72
CA VAL A 481 0.00 -4.60 55.81
C VAL A 481 -0.50 -4.25 57.23
N PRO A 482 -0.17 -3.09 57.86
CA PRO A 482 -1.06 -1.92 57.71
C PRO A 482 -0.43 -0.51 57.87
N LYS A 483 -1.12 0.45 57.23
CA LYS A 483 -1.48 1.83 57.69
C LYS A 483 -0.46 2.99 57.65
N THR A 484 -0.76 3.90 56.71
CA THR A 484 -1.14 5.32 56.88
C THR A 484 -0.37 6.22 57.86
N VAL A 485 0.26 7.28 57.33
CA VAL A 485 0.32 8.61 57.98
C VAL A 485 0.17 9.71 56.93
N VAL A 486 -0.70 10.66 57.25
CA VAL A 486 -1.03 11.93 56.58
C VAL A 486 -0.11 13.04 57.11
N ALA A 487 0.32 13.97 56.24
CA ALA A 487 0.64 15.39 56.47
C ALA A 487 1.71 15.84 55.47
N SER A 488 1.81 17.05 54.94
CA SER A 488 1.01 18.27 54.90
C SER A 488 1.71 19.19 53.88
N LYS A 489 0.94 20.08 53.25
CA LYS A 489 1.41 21.12 52.32
C LYS A 489 2.58 21.95 52.88
N LYS A 490 3.55 22.27 52.02
CA LYS A 490 4.26 23.55 52.07
C LYS A 490 4.38 24.13 50.66
N THR A 491 3.67 25.23 50.46
CA THR A 491 3.81 26.16 49.35
C THR A 491 5.13 26.92 49.50
N THR A 492 5.90 27.07 48.42
CA THR A 492 6.93 28.10 48.33
C THR A 492 6.90 28.65 46.91
N THR A 493 6.56 29.92 46.82
CA THR A 493 6.55 30.77 45.63
C THR A 493 7.93 31.39 45.43
N ALA A 494 8.45 31.34 44.21
CA ALA A 494 9.46 32.22 43.57
C ALA A 494 9.94 31.49 42.29
N GLU A 495 10.31 32.08 41.17
CA GLU A 495 10.18 33.40 40.53
C GLU A 495 10.51 33.12 39.03
N LEU A 496 9.92 33.86 38.09
CA LEU A 496 10.31 33.78 36.67
C LEU A 496 11.72 34.36 36.47
N VAL A 497 12.60 33.60 35.82
CA VAL A 497 13.76 34.17 35.12
C VAL A 497 13.87 33.56 33.72
N SER A 498 13.55 34.38 32.72
CA SER A 498 13.82 34.09 31.30
C SER A 498 15.28 34.40 30.98
N PRO A 499 16.01 33.55 30.21
CA PRO A 499 17.23 33.99 29.56
C PRO A 499 16.96 34.35 28.10
N ILE A 500 17.12 35.65 27.82
CA ILE A 500 17.40 36.23 26.52
C ILE A 500 18.67 35.57 25.94
N ARG A 501 18.62 35.01 24.71
CA ARG A 501 19.83 34.89 23.88
C ARG A 501 19.55 34.86 22.35
N LYS A 502 19.79 36.03 21.76
CA LYS A 502 20.49 36.35 20.50
C LYS A 502 20.11 35.58 19.21
N GLN A 503 19.46 36.32 18.30
CA GLN A 503 19.39 36.01 16.87
C GLN A 503 20.79 36.01 16.22
N PRO A 504 21.05 35.10 15.25
CA PRO A 504 22.06 35.31 14.22
C PRO A 504 21.45 35.85 12.92
N GLN A 505 22.22 36.71 12.27
CA GLN A 505 21.89 37.52 11.11
C GLN A 505 21.62 36.71 9.82
N LYS A 506 20.71 37.23 8.98
CA LYS A 506 20.51 36.82 7.57
C LYS A 506 21.72 37.18 6.70
N PRO A 507 22.11 36.33 5.73
CA PRO A 507 22.75 36.78 4.51
C PRO A 507 21.71 37.16 3.45
N LYS A 508 22.03 38.23 2.70
CA LYS A 508 21.22 38.87 1.66
C LYS A 508 21.16 38.03 0.37
N ARG A 509 20.04 38.20 -0.33
CA ARG A 509 19.70 37.72 -1.69
C ARG A 509 20.80 37.99 -2.72
N GLY A 510 21.02 37.01 -3.59
CA GLY A 510 21.49 37.21 -4.97
C GLY A 510 20.29 37.09 -5.93
N LEU A 511 20.05 38.17 -6.67
CA LEU A 511 18.98 38.35 -7.66
C LEU A 511 19.39 37.67 -8.98
N ARG A 512 18.55 36.81 -9.57
CA ARG A 512 18.55 36.57 -11.02
C ARG A 512 17.11 36.52 -11.55
N THR A 513 16.81 37.56 -12.30
CA THR A 513 15.62 37.77 -13.13
C THR A 513 15.77 37.02 -14.45
N LEU A 514 14.62 36.77 -15.12
CA LEU A 514 14.36 36.41 -16.54
C LEU A 514 13.61 35.07 -16.63
N ALA A 515 12.53 34.89 -17.37
CA ALA A 515 11.58 35.79 -18.04
C ALA A 515 10.39 34.89 -18.41
N ALA A 516 9.19 35.47 -18.42
CA ALA A 516 8.00 34.83 -18.97
C ALA A 516 8.16 34.65 -20.49
N ALA A 517 7.83 33.46 -20.99
CA ALA A 517 7.55 33.24 -22.40
C ALA A 517 6.32 32.33 -22.53
N THR A 518 5.17 32.99 -22.65
CA THR A 518 3.95 32.47 -23.26
C THR A 518 4.25 32.00 -24.69
N ARG A 519 3.84 30.78 -25.06
CA ARG A 519 3.53 30.45 -26.46
C ARG A 519 2.54 29.29 -26.57
N SER A 520 1.33 29.70 -26.93
CA SER A 520 0.26 29.09 -27.74
C SER A 520 0.35 27.60 -28.12
N MET A 521 -0.77 26.94 -27.84
CA MET A 521 -1.25 25.72 -28.47
C MET A 521 -1.26 25.79 -30.00
N THR A 522 -0.99 24.67 -30.66
CA THR A 522 -1.51 24.42 -32.00
C THR A 522 -1.89 22.94 -32.11
N THR A 523 -3.18 22.71 -32.25
CA THR A 523 -3.81 21.44 -32.58
C THR A 523 -3.61 21.14 -34.06
N ARG A 524 -3.38 19.87 -34.42
CA ARG A 524 -3.73 19.40 -35.77
C ARG A 524 -4.09 17.92 -35.75
N SER A 525 -5.38 17.68 -35.97
CA SER A 525 -5.99 16.41 -36.29
C SER A 525 -5.93 16.13 -37.80
N MET A 526 -6.28 14.88 -38.13
CA MET A 526 -6.81 14.36 -39.39
C MET A 526 -5.85 13.70 -40.41
N GLN A 527 -5.98 12.38 -40.45
CA GLN A 527 -6.26 11.52 -41.63
C GLN A 527 -5.83 12.03 -43.02
N LYS A 528 -5.03 11.21 -43.72
CA LYS A 528 -5.18 10.96 -45.16
C LYS A 528 -4.88 9.49 -45.47
N GLY A 529 -5.86 8.81 -46.08
CA GLY A 529 -5.72 7.47 -46.64
C GLY A 529 -4.86 7.43 -47.92
N PRO A 530 -4.49 6.24 -48.38
CA PRO A 530 -3.62 6.07 -49.54
C PRO A 530 -4.41 6.09 -50.85
N LEU A 531 -3.95 6.88 -51.83
CA LEU A 531 -4.35 6.78 -53.22
C LEU A 531 -3.27 6.01 -54.01
N ALA A 532 -3.76 5.06 -54.79
CA ALA A 532 -3.03 4.18 -55.69
C ALA A 532 -2.16 4.91 -56.72
N LYS A 533 -1.10 4.24 -57.16
CA LYS A 533 -0.50 4.45 -58.48
C LYS A 533 -0.37 3.13 -59.21
N ALA A 534 -1.11 3.03 -60.30
CA ALA A 534 -0.84 2.10 -61.39
C ALA A 534 0.35 2.61 -62.21
N LYS A 535 1.31 1.73 -62.47
CA LYS A 535 1.80 1.38 -63.80
C LYS A 535 2.56 0.07 -63.72
#